data_AF-A0A972G761-F1
#
_entry.id   AF-A0A972G761-F1
#
_cell.length_a   1.000
_cell.length_b   1.000
_cell.length_c   1.000
_cell.angle_alpha   90.00
_cell.angle_beta   90.00
_cell.angle_gamma   90.00
#
_symmetry.space_group_name_H-M   'P 1'
#
loop_
_entity.id
_entity.type
_entity.pdbx_description
1 polymer ?
#
loop_
_entity_poly.entity_id
_entity_poly.type
_entity_poly.pdbx_seq_one_letter_code
_entity_poly.pdbx_strand_id
1 'polypeptide(L)'
;MADGYALDFSNKTLAEFFEDQFNEDIYADRYASRGNSKANRIRAYLDLATPLQAGKLLRALWSHRNRQREIETQRRNNLIASGFMEVEELEVFLLPFAEDDQAFHELVEAIEKRNDSEIVAAATILAANFNFDTVALEIERARNFVDDDPEDAITAACSLIESVCRSILVELDLPLPKELSVKPLYKAVRGPLGLAPDKPSVETQVAADVRAILAGLSNSIEGIGALRTHAGDAHGREKGRPRVDARIARLSVNTASAIAVFLIETWSRRYPERALPNPGAEVS
;
A
#
# COMPACT_ATOMS: atom_id res chain seq x y z
N MET A 1 36.04 -18.32 16.84
CA MET A 1 34.64 -18.40 17.32
C MET A 1 33.96 -17.16 16.76
N ALA A 2 33.02 -17.30 15.83
CA ALA A 2 32.35 -16.16 15.22
C ALA A 2 31.28 -15.64 16.19
N ASP A 3 31.36 -14.36 16.56
CA ASP A 3 30.48 -13.66 17.51
C ASP A 3 29.03 -13.60 17.00
N GLY A 4 28.34 -14.73 17.07
CA GLY A 4 26.98 -14.91 16.56
C GLY A 4 25.92 -14.50 17.56
N TYR A 5 25.69 -13.19 17.73
CA TYR A 5 24.47 -12.68 18.35
C TYR A 5 23.94 -11.48 17.55
N ALA A 6 23.25 -11.78 16.44
CA ALA A 6 22.71 -10.83 15.46
C ALA A 6 23.79 -10.02 14.69
N LEU A 7 24.42 -10.67 13.71
CA LEU A 7 25.52 -10.11 12.90
C LEU A 7 26.64 -9.55 13.80
N ASP A 8 27.24 -8.42 13.43
CA ASP A 8 28.30 -7.71 14.16
C ASP A 8 27.77 -6.53 15.00
N PHE A 9 26.45 -6.47 15.26
CA PHE A 9 25.85 -5.36 16.00
C PHE A 9 26.19 -5.39 17.50
N SER A 10 26.57 -4.22 18.03
CA SER A 10 26.46 -3.90 19.46
C SER A 10 25.03 -3.48 19.80
N ASN A 11 24.68 -3.41 21.09
CA ASN A 11 23.34 -2.93 21.45
C ASN A 11 23.09 -1.49 20.98
N LYS A 12 24.11 -0.64 21.10
CA LYS A 12 24.09 0.75 20.65
C LYS A 12 23.92 0.86 19.14
N THR A 13 24.76 0.16 18.38
CA THR A 13 24.72 0.22 16.90
C THR A 13 23.46 -0.42 16.32
N LEU A 14 22.84 -1.39 17.01
CA LEU A 14 21.52 -1.90 16.64
C LEU A 14 20.42 -0.87 16.88
N ALA A 15 20.47 -0.12 17.99
CA ALA A 15 19.50 0.95 18.25
C ALA A 15 19.59 2.03 17.17
N GLU A 16 20.81 2.52 16.89
CA GLU A 16 21.08 3.49 15.82
C GLU A 16 20.59 2.97 14.45
N PHE A 17 20.86 1.70 14.13
CA PHE A 17 20.36 1.10 12.88
C PHE A 17 18.83 1.13 12.78
N PHE A 18 18.10 0.83 13.86
CA PHE A 18 16.63 0.86 13.83
C PHE A 18 16.07 2.27 13.82
N GLU A 19 16.72 3.21 14.52
CA GLU A 19 16.36 4.62 14.50
C GLU A 19 16.56 5.22 13.10
N ASP A 20 17.71 4.98 12.46
CA ASP A 20 18.01 5.50 11.12
C ASP A 20 17.13 4.89 10.02
N GLN A 21 16.89 3.58 10.06
CA GLN A 21 16.21 2.86 8.97
C GLN A 21 14.68 2.82 9.11
N PHE A 22 14.18 2.86 10.34
CA PHE A 22 12.76 2.66 10.66
C PHE A 22 12.17 3.76 11.56
N ASN A 23 12.99 4.69 12.09
CA ASN A 23 12.56 5.68 13.09
C ASN A 23 11.92 5.03 14.32
N GLU A 24 12.50 3.91 14.77
CA GLU A 24 11.97 3.13 15.89
C GLU A 24 13.03 2.76 16.92
N ASP A 25 12.65 2.77 18.21
CA ASP A 25 13.45 2.19 19.28
C ASP A 25 13.19 0.69 19.42
N ILE A 26 14.14 -0.12 18.97
CA ILE A 26 14.10 -1.60 19.05
C ILE A 26 14.16 -2.13 20.49
N TYR A 27 14.55 -1.30 21.47
CA TYR A 27 14.58 -1.65 22.89
C TYR A 27 13.33 -1.22 23.66
N ALA A 28 12.37 -0.55 23.01
CA ALA A 28 11.07 -0.24 23.60
C ALA A 28 10.35 -1.50 24.13
N ASP A 29 9.53 -1.36 25.17
CA ASP A 29 8.87 -2.49 25.85
C ASP A 29 8.03 -3.37 24.91
N ARG A 30 7.44 -2.78 23.86
CA ARG A 30 6.69 -3.51 22.82
C ARG A 30 7.50 -4.61 22.11
N TYR A 31 8.83 -4.49 22.08
CA TYR A 31 9.75 -5.46 21.46
C TYR A 31 10.41 -6.40 22.47
N ALA A 32 9.99 -6.39 23.74
CA ALA A 32 10.58 -7.22 24.78
C ALA A 32 9.90 -8.60 24.92
N SER A 33 8.91 -8.94 24.10
CA SER A 33 8.08 -10.15 24.21
C SER A 33 8.88 -11.46 24.21
N ARG A 34 10.01 -11.48 23.50
CA ARG A 34 10.93 -12.64 23.44
C ARG A 34 12.17 -12.46 24.33
N GLY A 35 12.20 -11.45 25.20
CA GLY A 35 13.33 -11.11 26.06
C GLY A 35 14.28 -10.06 25.46
N ASN A 36 15.34 -9.73 26.20
CA ASN A 36 16.16 -8.53 25.96
C ASN A 36 17.41 -8.73 25.07
N SER A 37 17.63 -9.91 24.50
CA SER A 37 18.75 -10.12 23.60
C SER A 37 18.50 -9.47 22.23
N LYS A 38 19.53 -8.97 21.54
CA LYS A 38 19.43 -8.37 20.19
C LYS A 38 18.61 -9.22 19.21
N ALA A 39 18.94 -10.50 19.12
CA ALA A 39 18.24 -11.43 18.24
C ALA A 39 16.76 -11.61 18.64
N ASN A 40 16.45 -11.57 19.93
CA ASN A 40 15.06 -11.66 20.38
C ASN A 40 14.29 -10.36 20.14
N ARG A 41 14.95 -9.19 20.26
CA ARG A 41 14.36 -7.90 19.88
C ARG A 41 14.04 -7.86 18.38
N ILE A 42 14.95 -8.29 17.51
CA ILE A 42 14.71 -8.41 16.06
C ILE A 42 13.56 -9.37 15.75
N ARG A 43 13.51 -10.53 16.41
CA ARG A 43 12.39 -11.48 16.23
C ARG A 43 11.06 -10.92 16.72
N ALA A 44 11.05 -10.23 17.86
CA ALA A 44 9.86 -9.58 18.38
C ALA A 44 9.37 -8.45 17.46
N TYR A 45 10.28 -7.72 16.82
CA TYR A 45 9.92 -6.77 15.76
C TYR A 45 9.29 -7.50 14.56
N LEU A 46 9.90 -8.58 14.07
CA LEU A 46 9.36 -9.36 12.95
C LEU A 46 7.99 -9.97 13.23
N ASP A 47 7.70 -10.35 14.48
CA ASP A 47 6.37 -10.84 14.89
C ASP A 47 5.28 -9.75 14.80
N LEU A 48 5.67 -8.47 14.92
CA LEU A 48 4.76 -7.32 14.93
C LEU A 48 4.76 -6.55 13.60
N ALA A 49 5.79 -6.73 12.77
CA ALA A 49 6.00 -6.02 11.53
C ALA A 49 4.99 -6.45 10.45
N THR A 50 4.57 -5.51 9.61
CA THR A 50 3.88 -5.85 8.36
C THR A 50 4.86 -6.59 7.42
N PRO A 51 4.39 -7.38 6.44
CA PRO A 51 5.33 -8.09 5.57
C PRO A 51 6.22 -7.19 4.71
N LEU A 52 5.79 -5.96 4.40
CA LEU A 52 6.64 -4.92 3.82
C LEU A 52 7.73 -4.44 4.79
N GLN A 53 7.37 -4.18 6.06
CA GLN A 53 8.34 -3.82 7.09
C GLN A 53 9.33 -4.95 7.38
N ALA A 54 8.85 -6.20 7.38
CA ALA A 54 9.68 -7.39 7.53
C ALA A 54 10.64 -7.53 6.34
N GLY A 55 10.14 -7.36 5.11
CA GLY A 55 10.96 -7.38 3.89
C GLY A 55 12.03 -6.29 3.91
N LYS A 56 11.65 -5.04 4.22
CA LYS A 56 12.58 -3.90 4.38
C LYS A 56 13.67 -4.19 5.43
N LEU A 57 13.29 -4.73 6.59
CA LEU A 57 14.26 -5.12 7.63
C LEU A 57 15.21 -6.22 7.16
N LEU A 58 14.68 -7.28 6.54
CA LEU A 58 15.50 -8.37 6.05
C LEU A 58 16.50 -7.88 5.01
N ARG A 59 16.07 -7.04 4.05
CA ARG A 59 16.96 -6.44 3.04
C ARG A 59 18.03 -5.57 3.68
N ALA A 60 17.67 -4.72 4.64
CA ALA A 60 18.63 -3.87 5.34
C ALA A 60 19.67 -4.70 6.14
N LEU A 61 19.24 -5.78 6.79
CA LEU A 61 20.15 -6.70 7.49
C LEU A 61 21.04 -7.48 6.51
N TRP A 62 20.53 -7.85 5.34
CA TRP A 62 21.29 -8.53 4.29
C TRP A 62 22.38 -7.63 3.69
N SER A 63 22.04 -6.39 3.34
CA SER A 63 23.03 -5.40 2.91
C SER A 63 24.06 -5.11 3.99
N HIS A 64 23.64 -5.04 5.26
CA HIS A 64 24.59 -4.89 6.36
C HIS A 64 25.57 -6.07 6.46
N ARG A 65 25.05 -7.31 6.42
CA ARG A 65 25.87 -8.53 6.40
C ARG A 65 26.86 -8.53 5.23
N ASN A 66 26.43 -8.04 4.06
CA ASN A 66 27.20 -8.11 2.82
C ASN A 66 27.93 -6.81 2.45
N ARG A 67 27.98 -5.83 3.36
CA ARG A 67 28.54 -4.49 3.10
C ARG A 67 29.96 -4.52 2.53
N GLN A 68 30.83 -5.37 3.06
CA GLN A 68 32.21 -5.48 2.56
C GLN A 68 32.26 -6.00 1.13
N ARG A 69 31.39 -6.97 0.80
CA ARG A 69 31.22 -7.49 -0.55
C ARG A 69 30.68 -6.39 -1.47
N GLU A 70 29.66 -5.65 -1.05
CA GLU A 70 29.10 -4.52 -1.83
C GLU A 70 30.15 -3.44 -2.14
N ILE A 71 30.97 -3.06 -1.15
CA ILE A 71 32.07 -2.10 -1.35
C ILE A 71 33.07 -2.62 -2.39
N GLU A 72 33.44 -3.89 -2.29
CA GLU A 72 34.41 -4.52 -3.20
C GLU A 72 33.83 -4.65 -4.62
N THR A 73 32.57 -5.06 -4.75
CA THR A 73 31.82 -5.06 -6.01
C THR A 73 31.82 -3.66 -6.64
N GLN A 74 31.54 -2.61 -5.86
CA GLN A 74 31.55 -1.24 -6.37
C GLN A 74 32.94 -0.79 -6.82
N ARG A 75 33.99 -1.16 -6.10
CA ARG A 75 35.38 -0.88 -6.50
C ARG A 75 35.71 -1.55 -7.83
N ARG A 76 35.37 -2.82 -7.99
CA ARG A 76 35.58 -3.58 -9.23
C ARG A 76 34.78 -3.03 -10.41
N ASN A 77 33.52 -2.64 -10.17
CA ASN A 77 32.71 -1.94 -11.17
C ASN A 77 33.38 -0.65 -11.66
N ASN A 78 33.97 0.13 -10.75
CA ASN A 78 34.71 1.33 -11.15
C ASN A 78 35.97 0.99 -11.98
N LEU A 79 36.67 -0.09 -11.64
CA LEU A 79 37.83 -0.57 -12.41
C LEU A 79 37.43 -1.01 -13.82
N ILE A 80 36.32 -1.74 -13.96
CA ILE A 80 35.74 -2.14 -15.25
C ILE A 80 35.38 -0.90 -16.07
N ALA A 81 34.68 0.06 -15.48
CA ALA A 81 34.29 1.30 -16.16
C ALA A 81 35.50 2.12 -16.64
N SER A 82 36.65 2.00 -15.96
CA SER A 82 37.91 2.63 -16.33
C SER A 82 38.81 1.80 -17.26
N GLY A 83 38.39 0.59 -17.65
CA GLY A 83 39.14 -0.31 -18.54
C GLY A 83 40.35 -1.00 -17.89
N PHE A 84 40.44 -1.00 -16.56
CA PHE A 84 41.51 -1.65 -15.79
C PHE A 84 41.14 -3.08 -15.32
N MET A 85 39.95 -3.56 -15.68
CA MET A 85 39.42 -4.87 -15.29
C MET A 85 38.38 -5.34 -16.32
N GLU A 86 38.35 -6.63 -16.60
CA GLU A 86 37.33 -7.25 -17.46
C GLU A 86 36.07 -7.64 -16.66
N VAL A 87 34.92 -7.73 -17.33
CA VAL A 87 33.63 -8.08 -16.68
C VAL A 87 33.68 -9.48 -16.07
N GLU A 88 34.31 -10.44 -16.74
CA GLU A 88 34.47 -11.81 -16.24
C GLU A 88 35.17 -11.88 -14.88
N GLU A 89 36.08 -10.96 -14.55
CA GLU A 89 36.75 -10.92 -13.24
C GLU A 89 35.79 -10.57 -12.09
N LEU A 90 34.77 -9.75 -12.38
CA LEU A 90 33.71 -9.47 -11.42
C LEU A 90 32.74 -10.64 -11.32
N GLU A 91 32.37 -11.26 -12.44
CA GLU A 91 31.50 -12.44 -12.45
C GLU A 91 32.09 -13.55 -11.59
N VAL A 92 33.36 -13.90 -11.80
CA VAL A 92 34.06 -14.94 -11.02
C VAL A 92 34.07 -14.63 -9.52
N PHE A 93 34.16 -13.36 -9.14
CA PHE A 93 34.08 -12.94 -7.74
C PHE A 93 32.68 -13.07 -7.15
N LEU A 94 31.63 -12.88 -7.95
CA LEU A 94 30.24 -12.96 -7.52
C LEU A 94 29.69 -14.39 -7.53
N LEU A 95 30.22 -15.29 -8.37
CA LEU A 95 29.77 -16.68 -8.49
C LEU A 95 29.57 -17.41 -7.15
N PRO A 96 30.48 -17.32 -6.16
CA PRO A 96 30.32 -18.01 -4.88
C PRO A 96 29.14 -17.52 -4.03
N PHE A 97 28.57 -16.37 -4.35
CA PHE A 97 27.51 -15.72 -3.58
C PHE A 97 26.15 -15.74 -4.30
N ALA A 98 26.12 -16.07 -5.59
CA ALA A 98 24.95 -15.93 -6.45
C ALA A 98 23.76 -16.76 -5.93
N GLU A 99 24.00 -18.01 -5.52
CA GLU A 99 22.95 -18.90 -5.01
C GLU A 99 22.33 -18.37 -3.71
N ASP A 100 23.16 -17.90 -2.78
CA ASP A 100 22.71 -17.34 -1.49
C ASP A 100 21.91 -16.06 -1.68
N ASP A 101 22.38 -15.17 -2.56
CA ASP A 101 21.71 -13.90 -2.86
C ASP A 101 20.37 -14.16 -3.55
N GLN A 102 20.33 -15.07 -4.52
CA GLN A 102 19.10 -15.44 -5.21
C GLN A 102 18.06 -16.02 -4.23
N ALA A 103 18.44 -17.02 -3.43
CA ALA A 103 17.56 -17.65 -2.46
C ALA A 103 17.02 -16.65 -1.42
N PHE A 104 17.86 -15.72 -0.97
CA PHE A 104 17.44 -14.66 -0.06
C PHE A 104 16.42 -13.71 -0.70
N HIS A 105 16.69 -13.25 -1.92
CA HIS A 105 15.79 -12.33 -2.62
C HIS A 105 14.43 -12.98 -2.92
N GLU A 106 14.41 -14.25 -3.35
CA GLU A 106 13.17 -15.01 -3.56
C GLU A 106 12.35 -15.15 -2.27
N LEU A 107 13.01 -15.44 -1.14
CA LEU A 107 12.34 -15.55 0.16
C LEU A 107 11.72 -14.22 0.58
N VAL A 108 12.48 -13.12 0.47
CA VAL A 108 11.96 -11.80 0.87
C VAL A 108 10.81 -11.38 -0.03
N GLU A 109 10.93 -11.59 -1.34
CA GLU A 109 9.84 -11.32 -2.28
C GLU A 109 8.58 -12.13 -1.96
N ALA A 110 8.74 -13.41 -1.61
CA ALA A 110 7.63 -14.25 -1.17
C ALA A 110 6.98 -13.75 0.12
N ILE A 111 7.77 -13.23 1.08
CA ILE A 111 7.26 -12.62 2.31
C ILE A 111 6.48 -11.34 1.99
N GLU A 112 7.05 -10.44 1.19
CA GLU A 112 6.43 -9.17 0.80
C GLU A 112 5.09 -9.41 0.09
N LYS A 113 5.00 -10.43 -0.78
CA LYS A 113 3.78 -10.84 -1.47
C LYS A 113 2.73 -11.52 -0.58
N ARG A 114 3.11 -11.99 0.62
CA ARG A 114 2.25 -12.83 1.48
C ARG A 114 1.09 -12.08 2.14
N ASN A 115 1.01 -10.75 2.07
CA ASN A 115 -0.03 -9.95 2.76
C ASN A 115 -0.67 -8.85 1.92
N ASP A 116 -0.77 -9.11 0.63
CA ASP A 116 -1.55 -8.29 -0.28
C ASP A 116 -3.02 -8.68 -0.13
N SER A 117 -3.65 -8.14 0.92
CA SER A 117 -4.94 -8.52 1.52
C SER A 117 -5.94 -9.24 0.62
N GLU A 118 -6.64 -10.24 1.16
CA GLU A 118 -7.78 -10.91 0.47
C GLU A 118 -8.82 -9.92 -0.06
N ILE A 119 -8.98 -8.76 0.59
CA ILE A 119 -9.87 -7.66 0.16
C ILE A 119 -9.32 -6.98 -1.11
N VAL A 120 -8.00 -6.78 -1.21
CA VAL A 120 -7.33 -6.19 -2.38
C VAL A 120 -7.26 -7.19 -3.52
N ALA A 121 -6.95 -8.47 -3.26
CA ALA A 121 -7.04 -9.50 -4.29
C ALA A 121 -8.46 -9.57 -4.86
N ALA A 122 -9.49 -9.55 -4.01
CA ALA A 122 -10.88 -9.46 -4.47
C ALA A 122 -11.15 -8.17 -5.26
N ALA A 123 -10.67 -7.01 -4.79
CA ALA A 123 -10.82 -5.73 -5.49
C ALA A 123 -10.15 -5.69 -6.86
N THR A 124 -8.92 -6.20 -6.97
CA THR A 124 -8.16 -6.27 -8.21
C THR A 124 -8.77 -7.29 -9.17
N ILE A 125 -9.20 -8.46 -8.68
CA ILE A 125 -9.89 -9.48 -9.49
C ILE A 125 -11.23 -8.94 -10.01
N LEU A 126 -12.01 -8.28 -9.16
CA LEU A 126 -13.27 -7.65 -9.58
C LEU A 126 -12.99 -6.52 -10.57
N ALA A 127 -12.03 -5.63 -10.30
CA ALA A 127 -11.66 -4.53 -11.20
C ALA A 127 -11.23 -5.03 -12.58
N ALA A 128 -10.43 -6.10 -12.65
CA ALA A 128 -10.01 -6.73 -13.90
C ALA A 128 -11.18 -7.36 -14.67
N ASN A 129 -12.11 -8.01 -13.95
CA ASN A 129 -13.29 -8.64 -14.57
C ASN A 129 -14.32 -7.62 -15.08
N PHE A 130 -14.36 -6.41 -14.51
CA PHE A 130 -15.31 -5.35 -14.87
C PHE A 130 -14.68 -4.26 -15.76
N ASN A 131 -13.53 -4.53 -16.38
CA ASN A 131 -12.84 -3.64 -17.32
C ASN A 131 -12.46 -2.27 -16.73
N PHE A 132 -12.09 -2.26 -15.44
CA PHE A 132 -11.60 -1.07 -14.74
C PHE A 132 -10.07 -1.05 -14.68
N ASP A 133 -9.42 -0.90 -15.83
CA ASP A 133 -7.95 -0.85 -15.89
C ASP A 133 -7.37 0.28 -15.04
N THR A 134 -8.09 1.40 -14.94
CA THR A 134 -7.71 2.53 -14.10
C THR A 134 -7.85 2.22 -12.60
N VAL A 135 -8.84 1.42 -12.18
CA VAL A 135 -9.07 1.08 -10.76
C VAL A 135 -8.00 0.11 -10.27
N ALA A 136 -7.66 -0.91 -11.05
CA ALA A 136 -6.58 -1.83 -10.72
C ALA A 136 -5.23 -1.08 -10.61
N LEU A 137 -4.95 -0.17 -11.56
CA LEU A 137 -3.75 0.66 -11.56
C LEU A 137 -3.71 1.62 -10.36
N GLU A 138 -4.83 2.25 -10.00
CA GLU A 138 -4.89 3.15 -8.84
C GLU A 138 -4.80 2.38 -7.51
N ILE A 139 -5.30 1.14 -7.44
CA ILE A 139 -5.09 0.25 -6.28
C ILE A 139 -3.60 -0.11 -6.15
N GLU A 140 -2.92 -0.48 -7.24
CA GLU A 140 -1.48 -0.78 -7.20
C GLU A 140 -0.63 0.45 -6.88
N ARG A 141 -0.91 1.60 -7.51
CA ARG A 141 -0.25 2.88 -7.23
C ARG A 141 -0.41 3.28 -5.77
N ALA A 142 -1.63 3.23 -5.25
CA ALA A 142 -1.91 3.56 -3.87
C ALA A 142 -1.04 2.76 -2.89
N ARG A 143 -0.71 1.51 -3.23
CA ARG A 143 0.03 0.58 -2.37
C ARG A 143 1.55 0.74 -2.44
N ASN A 144 2.09 1.01 -3.62
CA ASN A 144 3.53 1.16 -3.83
C ASN A 144 4.11 2.36 -3.06
N PHE A 145 3.27 3.35 -2.74
CA PHE A 145 3.69 4.58 -2.07
C PHE A 145 3.22 4.71 -0.61
N VAL A 146 2.42 3.81 -0.03
CA VAL A 146 1.87 3.99 1.34
C VAL A 146 2.96 4.29 2.38
N ASP A 147 4.14 3.66 2.26
CA ASP A 147 5.23 3.82 3.21
C ASP A 147 6.16 5.01 2.87
N ASP A 148 6.30 5.35 1.59
CA ASP A 148 7.25 6.36 1.10
C ASP A 148 6.60 7.74 0.90
N ASP A 149 5.36 7.76 0.38
CA ASP A 149 4.50 8.92 0.13
C ASP A 149 3.03 8.63 0.53
N PRO A 150 2.71 8.65 1.85
CA PRO A 150 1.36 8.43 2.36
C PRO A 150 0.30 9.38 1.79
N GLU A 151 0.69 10.61 1.47
CA GLU A 151 -0.19 11.63 0.88
C GLU A 151 -0.59 11.27 -0.56
N ASP A 152 0.35 10.78 -1.37
CA ASP A 152 0.07 10.28 -2.72
C ASP A 152 -0.82 9.03 -2.67
N ALA A 153 -0.57 8.13 -1.72
CA ALA A 153 -1.43 6.96 -1.49
C ALA A 153 -2.89 7.34 -1.15
N ILE A 154 -3.10 8.41 -0.36
CA ILE A 154 -4.45 8.94 -0.07
C ILE A 154 -5.09 9.56 -1.31
N THR A 155 -4.29 10.25 -2.14
CA THR A 155 -4.76 10.80 -3.40
C THR A 155 -5.26 9.68 -4.32
N ALA A 156 -4.49 8.61 -4.47
CA ALA A 156 -4.89 7.43 -5.23
C ALA A 156 -6.15 6.74 -4.65
N ALA A 157 -6.27 6.62 -3.32
CA ALA A 157 -7.47 6.10 -2.66
C ALA A 157 -8.74 6.91 -2.98
N CYS A 158 -8.62 8.24 -3.05
CA CYS A 158 -9.74 9.12 -3.39
C CYS A 158 -10.09 9.02 -4.89
N SER A 159 -9.08 9.06 -5.76
CA SER A 159 -9.22 8.89 -7.22
C SER A 159 -9.89 7.57 -7.59
N LEU A 160 -9.59 6.50 -6.84
CA LEU A 160 -10.22 5.19 -6.98
C LEU A 160 -11.75 5.27 -6.83
N ILE A 161 -12.24 5.88 -5.74
CA ILE A 161 -13.69 6.02 -5.47
C ILE A 161 -14.34 6.94 -6.51
N GLU A 162 -13.67 8.04 -6.88
CA GLU A 162 -14.15 8.98 -7.90
C GLU A 162 -14.30 8.30 -9.26
N SER A 163 -13.32 7.50 -9.66
CA SER A 163 -13.32 6.73 -10.91
C SER A 163 -14.49 5.75 -10.95
N VAL A 164 -14.64 4.93 -9.91
CA VAL A 164 -15.76 3.97 -9.81
C VAL A 164 -17.11 4.67 -9.88
N CYS A 165 -17.30 5.76 -9.12
CA CYS A 165 -18.55 6.49 -9.15
C CYS A 165 -18.83 7.10 -10.53
N ARG A 166 -17.82 7.65 -11.20
CA ARG A 166 -17.95 8.23 -12.54
C ARG A 166 -18.33 7.17 -13.57
N SER A 167 -17.63 6.03 -13.59
CA SER A 167 -17.94 4.92 -14.49
C SER A 167 -19.37 4.42 -14.31
N ILE A 168 -19.85 4.30 -13.06
CA ILE A 168 -21.23 3.90 -12.79
C ILE A 168 -22.23 4.93 -13.34
N LEU A 169 -22.00 6.24 -13.18
CA LEU A 169 -22.90 7.26 -13.70
C LEU A 169 -22.94 7.25 -15.23
N VAL A 170 -21.78 7.13 -15.89
CA VAL A 170 -21.67 7.05 -17.35
C VAL A 170 -22.42 5.84 -17.88
N GLU A 171 -22.22 4.65 -17.29
CA GLU A 171 -22.90 3.43 -17.73
C GLU A 171 -24.41 3.41 -17.46
N LEU A 172 -24.84 4.19 -16.47
CA LEU A 172 -26.26 4.39 -16.20
C LEU A 172 -26.90 5.47 -17.07
N ASP A 173 -26.12 6.12 -17.94
CA ASP A 173 -26.52 7.28 -18.75
C ASP A 173 -27.10 8.41 -17.88
N LEU A 174 -26.42 8.68 -16.75
CA LEU A 174 -26.79 9.69 -15.78
C LEU A 174 -25.85 10.90 -15.86
N PRO A 175 -26.37 12.12 -15.66
CA PRO A 175 -25.56 13.33 -15.73
C PRO A 175 -24.52 13.36 -14.59
N LEU A 176 -23.28 13.73 -14.95
CA LEU A 176 -22.24 13.98 -13.98
C LEU A 176 -22.55 15.25 -13.16
N PRO A 177 -22.22 15.28 -11.85
CA PRO A 177 -22.32 16.49 -11.05
C PRO A 177 -21.36 17.58 -11.54
N LYS A 178 -21.68 18.84 -11.21
CA LYS A 178 -20.82 20.00 -11.57
C LYS A 178 -19.42 19.93 -10.95
N GLU A 179 -19.34 19.43 -9.72
CA GLU A 179 -18.10 19.17 -9.02
C GLU A 179 -17.80 17.68 -9.10
N LEU A 180 -16.61 17.32 -9.59
CA LEU A 180 -16.19 15.92 -9.77
C LEU A 180 -15.40 15.38 -8.57
N SER A 181 -15.58 15.98 -7.39
CA SER A 181 -14.99 15.45 -6.15
C SER A 181 -15.80 14.24 -5.64
N VAL A 182 -15.15 13.42 -4.81
CA VAL A 182 -15.70 12.15 -4.33
C VAL A 182 -17.09 12.27 -3.69
N LYS A 183 -17.35 13.35 -2.94
CA LYS A 183 -18.61 13.54 -2.21
C LYS A 183 -19.80 13.80 -3.15
N PRO A 184 -19.76 14.77 -4.08
CA PRO A 184 -20.78 14.94 -5.12
C PRO A 184 -21.01 13.67 -5.96
N LEU A 185 -19.95 12.99 -6.37
CA LEU A 185 -20.02 11.78 -7.19
C LEU A 185 -20.75 10.65 -6.44
N TYR A 186 -20.33 10.36 -5.20
CA TYR A 186 -20.98 9.33 -4.39
C TYR A 186 -22.46 9.66 -4.12
N LYS A 187 -22.79 10.94 -3.87
CA LYS A 187 -24.17 11.38 -3.69
C LYS A 187 -25.04 11.11 -4.93
N ALA A 188 -24.49 11.27 -6.13
CA ALA A 188 -25.20 10.98 -7.38
C ALA A 188 -25.42 9.47 -7.57
N VAL A 189 -24.47 8.62 -7.17
CA VAL A 189 -24.53 7.16 -7.33
C VAL A 189 -25.43 6.46 -6.31
N ARG A 190 -25.55 6.98 -5.08
CA ARG A 190 -26.29 6.32 -3.97
C ARG A 190 -27.75 6.00 -4.31
N GLY A 191 -28.43 6.89 -5.05
CA GLY A 191 -29.84 6.73 -5.43
C GLY A 191 -30.04 5.60 -6.45
N PRO A 192 -29.37 5.67 -7.61
CA PRO A 192 -29.36 4.61 -8.62
C PRO A 192 -28.95 3.25 -8.09
N LEU A 193 -28.02 3.18 -7.13
CA LEU A 193 -27.66 1.90 -6.48
C LEU A 193 -28.63 1.49 -5.37
N GLY A 194 -29.56 2.35 -4.98
CA GLY A 194 -30.60 2.02 -4.01
C GLY A 194 -30.08 1.97 -2.57
N LEU A 195 -28.98 2.69 -2.34
CA LEU A 195 -28.29 2.88 -1.07
C LEU A 195 -28.78 4.14 -0.34
N ALA A 196 -29.80 4.82 -0.87
CA ALA A 196 -30.40 5.97 -0.22
C ALA A 196 -31.04 5.57 1.12
N PRO A 197 -30.79 6.33 2.21
CA PRO A 197 -31.27 5.99 3.56
C PRO A 197 -32.81 6.06 3.69
N ASP A 198 -33.48 6.72 2.74
CA ASP A 198 -34.87 7.16 2.84
C ASP A 198 -35.87 6.13 2.27
N LYS A 199 -35.47 4.88 2.03
CA LYS A 199 -36.39 3.85 1.51
C LYS A 199 -37.40 3.45 2.59
N PRO A 200 -38.72 3.64 2.36
CA PRO A 200 -39.74 3.11 3.26
C PRO A 200 -39.66 1.58 3.22
N SER A 201 -39.24 0.98 4.32
CA SER A 201 -39.14 -0.47 4.50
C SER A 201 -39.67 -0.83 5.88
N VAL A 202 -40.10 -2.08 6.05
CA VAL A 202 -40.51 -2.61 7.35
C VAL A 202 -39.33 -2.45 8.31
N GLU A 203 -39.53 -1.66 9.37
CA GLU A 203 -38.48 -1.28 10.29
C GLU A 203 -38.10 -2.46 11.17
N THR A 204 -37.17 -3.27 10.66
CA THR A 204 -36.56 -4.37 11.39
C THR A 204 -35.25 -3.91 12.01
N GLN A 205 -34.81 -4.56 13.08
CA GLN A 205 -33.52 -4.28 13.72
C GLN A 205 -32.37 -4.44 12.71
N VAL A 206 -32.45 -5.45 11.84
CA VAL A 206 -31.52 -5.67 10.72
C VAL A 206 -31.49 -4.48 9.76
N ALA A 207 -32.64 -3.89 9.41
CA ALA A 207 -32.68 -2.72 8.53
C ALA A 207 -32.03 -1.48 9.18
N ALA A 208 -32.15 -1.33 10.50
CA ALA A 208 -31.46 -0.27 11.24
C ALA A 208 -29.93 -0.46 11.21
N ASP A 209 -29.46 -1.68 11.43
CA ASP A 209 -28.03 -2.01 11.40
C ASP A 209 -27.42 -1.78 10.01
N VAL A 210 -28.13 -2.19 8.95
CA VAL A 210 -27.70 -1.92 7.57
C VAL A 210 -27.60 -0.42 7.29
N ARG A 211 -28.57 0.38 7.74
CA ARG A 211 -28.51 1.85 7.59
C ARG A 211 -27.31 2.45 8.33
N ALA A 212 -26.98 1.94 9.51
CA ALA A 212 -25.81 2.39 10.27
C ALA A 212 -24.50 2.08 9.52
N ILE A 213 -24.39 0.89 8.91
CA ILE A 213 -23.24 0.52 8.08
C ILE A 213 -23.12 1.45 6.86
N LEU A 214 -24.22 1.73 6.15
CA LEU A 214 -24.21 2.62 4.99
C LEU A 214 -23.88 4.08 5.36
N ALA A 215 -24.31 4.53 6.55
CA ALA A 215 -23.92 5.83 7.09
C ALA A 215 -22.41 5.86 7.40
N GLY A 216 -21.85 4.79 7.98
CA GLY A 216 -20.42 4.64 8.21
C GLY A 216 -19.61 4.66 6.90
N LEU A 217 -20.10 3.99 5.86
CA LEU A 217 -19.50 4.03 4.52
C LEU A 217 -19.51 5.45 3.95
N SER A 218 -20.64 6.18 4.05
CA SER A 218 -20.74 7.57 3.60
C SER A 218 -19.73 8.47 4.32
N ASN A 219 -19.63 8.34 5.65
CA ASN A 219 -18.67 9.11 6.45
C ASN A 219 -17.22 8.79 6.08
N SER A 220 -16.92 7.54 5.76
CA SER A 220 -15.57 7.11 5.35
C SER A 220 -15.18 7.74 4.01
N ILE A 221 -16.10 7.77 3.03
CA ILE A 221 -15.88 8.44 1.73
C ILE A 221 -15.62 9.93 1.93
N GLU A 222 -16.44 10.60 2.73
CA GLU A 222 -16.26 12.03 3.02
C GLU A 222 -14.94 12.31 3.74
N GLY A 223 -14.57 11.45 4.70
CA GLY A 223 -13.30 11.53 5.43
C GLY A 223 -12.08 11.37 4.52
N ILE A 224 -12.09 10.40 3.60
CA ILE A 224 -11.01 10.20 2.61
C ILE A 224 -10.90 11.41 1.69
N GLY A 225 -12.04 11.94 1.22
CA GLY A 225 -12.06 13.14 0.38
C GLY A 225 -11.50 14.37 1.08
N ALA A 226 -11.89 14.61 2.33
CA ALA A 226 -11.37 15.70 3.15
C ALA A 226 -9.88 15.51 3.44
N LEU A 227 -9.44 14.28 3.73
CA LEU A 227 -8.04 13.98 3.98
C LEU A 227 -7.19 14.29 2.75
N ARG A 228 -7.62 13.94 1.54
CA ARG A 228 -6.95 14.35 0.30
C ARG A 228 -6.84 15.88 0.21
N THR A 229 -7.91 16.63 0.48
CA THR A 229 -7.84 18.09 0.40
C THR A 229 -6.90 18.67 1.45
N HIS A 230 -6.92 18.19 2.69
CA HIS A 230 -6.09 18.80 3.74
C HIS A 230 -4.64 18.34 3.73
N ALA A 231 -4.38 17.10 3.31
CA ALA A 231 -3.06 16.50 3.20
C ALA A 231 -2.40 16.75 1.83
N GLY A 232 -3.18 16.74 0.74
CA GLY A 232 -2.72 16.90 -0.63
C GLY A 232 -2.69 18.35 -1.16
N ASP A 233 -3.55 19.25 -0.66
CA ASP A 233 -3.61 20.67 -1.10
C ASP A 233 -2.61 21.57 -0.34
N ALA A 234 -1.60 20.96 0.29
CA ALA A 234 -0.53 21.69 0.97
C ALA A 234 0.50 22.14 -0.06
N HIS A 235 0.43 23.41 -0.42
CA HIS A 235 1.53 24.20 -1.00
C HIS A 235 2.91 23.62 -0.68
N GLY A 236 3.47 22.88 -1.64
CA GLY A 236 4.87 22.52 -1.66
C GLY A 236 5.36 21.66 -0.49
N ARG A 237 6.50 21.04 -0.72
CA ARG A 237 7.35 20.42 0.29
C ARG A 237 7.95 21.48 1.22
N GLU A 238 7.13 22.32 1.85
CA GLU A 238 7.59 23.29 2.82
C GLU A 238 8.13 22.51 4.03
N LYS A 239 9.44 22.67 4.28
CA LYS A 239 10.15 22.08 5.42
C LYS A 239 9.38 22.39 6.71
N GLY A 240 8.80 21.37 7.34
CA GLY A 240 8.27 21.44 8.70
C GLY A 240 6.82 21.04 8.91
N ARG A 241 6.05 20.66 7.88
CA ARG A 241 4.69 20.11 8.09
C ARG A 241 4.76 18.62 8.48
N PRO A 242 4.04 18.16 9.53
CA PRO A 242 4.00 16.75 9.88
C PRO A 242 3.34 15.97 8.74
N ARG A 243 4.05 14.93 8.26
CA ARG A 243 3.55 14.00 7.25
C ARG A 243 2.38 13.19 7.79
N VAL A 244 1.52 12.73 6.90
CA VAL A 244 0.47 11.77 7.26
C VAL A 244 1.10 10.46 7.70
N ASP A 245 0.58 9.89 8.79
CA ASP A 245 1.00 8.58 9.28
C ASP A 245 0.64 7.50 8.24
N ALA A 246 1.62 6.70 7.83
CA ALA A 246 1.45 5.63 6.84
C ALA A 246 0.33 4.64 7.23
N ARG A 247 0.03 4.47 8.53
CA ARG A 247 -1.08 3.63 9.00
C ARG A 247 -2.43 4.20 8.59
N ILE A 248 -2.57 5.53 8.61
CA ILE A 248 -3.79 6.22 8.17
C ILE A 248 -3.94 6.12 6.66
N ALA A 249 -2.86 6.33 5.91
CA ALA A 249 -2.89 6.13 4.46
C ALA A 249 -3.29 4.70 4.09
N ARG A 250 -2.70 3.69 4.74
CA ARG A 250 -3.07 2.28 4.51
C ARG A 250 -4.53 1.98 4.84
N LEU A 251 -5.06 2.55 5.92
CA LEU A 251 -6.48 2.43 6.26
C LEU A 251 -7.36 3.08 5.17
N SER A 252 -7.00 4.27 4.69
CA SER A 252 -7.72 4.95 3.61
C SER A 252 -7.73 4.15 2.32
N VAL A 253 -6.59 3.59 1.90
CA VAL A 253 -6.48 2.73 0.71
C VAL A 253 -7.37 1.50 0.86
N ASN A 254 -7.23 0.74 1.95
CA ASN A 254 -8.03 -0.47 2.15
C ASN A 254 -9.53 -0.18 2.22
N THR A 255 -9.91 0.93 2.87
CA THR A 255 -11.30 1.38 2.96
C THR A 255 -11.84 1.75 1.58
N ALA A 256 -11.07 2.50 0.79
CA ALA A 256 -11.44 2.85 -0.58
C ALA A 256 -11.59 1.62 -1.47
N SER A 257 -10.69 0.63 -1.36
CA SER A 257 -10.80 -0.64 -2.09
C SER A 257 -12.06 -1.42 -1.72
N ALA A 258 -12.37 -1.53 -0.42
CA ALA A 258 -13.59 -2.20 0.04
C ALA A 258 -14.86 -1.49 -0.45
N ILE A 259 -14.85 -0.14 -0.44
CA ILE A 259 -15.95 0.68 -0.96
C ILE A 259 -16.11 0.46 -2.47
N ALA A 260 -15.02 0.51 -3.23
CA ALA A 260 -15.04 0.28 -4.67
C ALA A 260 -15.67 -1.08 -5.00
N VAL A 261 -15.19 -2.15 -4.35
CA VAL A 261 -15.76 -3.51 -4.48
C VAL A 261 -17.25 -3.51 -4.20
N PHE A 262 -17.68 -2.96 -3.06
CA PHE A 262 -19.07 -2.96 -2.68
C PHE A 262 -19.96 -2.21 -3.69
N LEU A 263 -19.51 -1.06 -4.20
CA LEU A 263 -20.25 -0.28 -5.21
C LEU A 263 -20.37 -1.04 -6.53
N ILE A 264 -19.28 -1.67 -6.99
CA ILE A 264 -19.25 -2.46 -8.22
C ILE A 264 -20.16 -3.68 -8.10
N GLU A 265 -20.07 -4.44 -7.01
CA GLU A 265 -20.95 -5.59 -6.77
C GLU A 265 -22.43 -5.18 -6.69
N THR A 266 -22.71 -4.08 -6.00
CA THR A 266 -24.08 -3.55 -5.89
C THR A 266 -24.63 -3.14 -7.25
N TRP A 267 -23.82 -2.47 -8.07
CA TRP A 267 -24.19 -2.11 -9.43
C TRP A 267 -24.43 -3.36 -10.30
N SER A 268 -23.49 -4.31 -10.32
CA SER A 268 -23.57 -5.52 -11.15
C SER A 268 -24.80 -6.36 -10.82
N ARG A 269 -25.09 -6.57 -9.53
CA ARG A 269 -26.30 -7.29 -9.10
C ARG A 269 -27.59 -6.60 -9.52
N ARG A 270 -27.58 -5.28 -9.63
CA ARG A 270 -28.76 -4.48 -9.99
C ARG A 270 -28.94 -4.33 -11.50
N TYR A 271 -27.84 -4.36 -12.25
CA TYR A 271 -27.80 -4.15 -13.70
C TYR A 271 -26.96 -5.24 -14.40
N PRO A 272 -27.38 -6.52 -14.36
CA PRO A 272 -26.58 -7.63 -14.86
C PRO A 272 -26.34 -7.63 -16.38
N GLU A 273 -27.19 -6.92 -17.15
CA GLU A 273 -27.12 -6.81 -18.61
C GLU A 273 -26.25 -5.64 -19.11
N ARG A 274 -25.58 -4.92 -18.20
CA ARG A 274 -24.82 -3.70 -18.49
C ARG A 274 -23.32 -3.94 -18.24
N ALA A 275 -22.47 -3.20 -18.94
CA ALA A 275 -21.01 -3.36 -18.89
C ALA A 275 -20.34 -1.99 -18.76
N LEU A 276 -19.62 -1.76 -17.66
CA LEU A 276 -19.04 -0.45 -17.37
C LEU A 276 -17.97 -0.04 -18.41
N PRO A 277 -18.02 1.19 -18.95
CA PRO A 277 -17.04 1.68 -19.88
C PRO A 277 -15.77 2.14 -19.15
N ASN A 278 -14.64 1.96 -19.82
CA ASN A 278 -13.31 2.30 -19.32
C ASN A 278 -13.11 3.84 -19.39
N PRO A 279 -12.88 4.55 -18.28
CA PRO A 279 -12.83 6.01 -18.27
C PRO A 279 -11.59 6.63 -18.97
N GLY A 280 -10.73 5.81 -19.57
CA GLY A 280 -9.60 6.24 -20.42
C GLY A 280 -9.89 6.30 -21.92
N ALA A 281 -11.13 5.98 -22.34
CA ALA A 281 -11.47 5.79 -23.76
C ALA A 281 -12.43 6.86 -24.32
N GLU A 282 -12.17 8.16 -24.12
CA GLU A 282 -12.70 9.24 -24.96
C GLU A 282 -11.62 10.35 -25.01
N VAL A 283 -11.19 10.96 -26.12
CA VAL A 283 -11.86 11.40 -27.36
C VAL A 283 -10.82 11.45 -28.50
N SER A 284 -11.10 10.85 -29.66
CA SER A 284 -10.58 11.33 -30.97
C SER A 284 -11.68 12.10 -31.67
#